data_AF-A0A239KSN8-F1
#
_entry.id   AF-A0A239KSN8-F1
#
_cell.length_a   1.000
_cell.length_b   1.000
_cell.length_c   1.000
_cell.angle_alpha   90.00
_cell.angle_beta   90.00
_cell.angle_gamma   90.00
#
_symmetry.space_group_name_H-M   'P 1'
#
loop_
_entity.id
_entity.type
_entity.pdbx_description
1 polymer ?
#
loop_
_entity_poly.entity_id
_entity_poly.type
_entity_poly.pdbx_seq_one_letter_code
_entity_poly.pdbx_strand_id
1 'polypeptide(L)'
;MPRQFVACKFRSSDTRTYTYANDGDPVAPGDMVKVPDRSGDGWKRVHVVSISDDAPPFECKPILGLAPQEEDAAPETETAADPLDGDEMPF
;
A
#
# COMPACT_ATOMS: atom_id res chain seq x y z
N MET A 1 17.78 9.06 12.16
CA MET A 1 17.29 9.82 10.99
C MET A 1 16.33 10.91 11.48
N PRO A 2 16.12 12.01 10.74
CA PRO A 2 15.07 12.97 11.06
C PRO A 2 13.70 12.30 10.98
N ARG A 3 12.85 12.54 11.98
CA ARG A 3 11.48 12.03 12.05
C ARG A 3 10.60 12.80 11.07
N GLN A 4 9.91 12.11 10.18
CA GLN A 4 9.00 12.73 9.22
C GLN A 4 7.55 12.60 9.70
N PHE A 5 6.73 13.61 9.40
CA PHE A 5 5.29 13.59 9.65
C PHE A 5 4.55 13.41 8.34
N VAL A 6 3.85 12.30 8.22
CA VAL A 6 3.29 11.81 6.97
C VAL A 6 1.77 11.94 7.04
N ALA A 7 1.22 12.79 6.18
CA ALA A 7 -0.20 13.00 6.06
C ALA A 7 -0.79 11.96 5.09
N CYS A 8 -1.60 11.05 5.61
CA CYS A 8 -2.11 9.90 4.88
C CYS A 8 -3.63 9.88 4.78
N LYS A 9 -4.15 9.21 3.74
CA LYS A 9 -5.57 8.93 3.55
C LYS A 9 -5.82 7.45 3.33
N PHE A 10 -6.91 6.93 3.90
CA PHE A 10 -7.30 5.53 3.70
C PHE A 10 -7.75 5.24 2.27
N ARG A 11 -8.33 6.23 1.60
CA ARG A 11 -8.78 6.16 0.21
C ARG A 11 -8.55 7.52 -0.44
N SER A 12 -8.23 7.59 -1.72
CA SER A 12 -8.01 8.87 -2.42
C SER A 12 -9.25 9.77 -2.41
N SER A 13 -10.44 9.18 -2.39
CA SER A 13 -11.71 9.91 -2.29
C SER A 13 -12.08 10.33 -0.86
N ASP A 14 -11.29 9.96 0.15
CA ASP A 14 -11.57 10.32 1.53
C ASP A 14 -11.24 11.80 1.79
N THR A 15 -12.13 12.48 2.50
CA THR A 15 -11.95 13.90 2.86
C THR A 15 -11.00 14.06 4.05
N ARG A 16 -10.89 13.06 4.93
CA ARG A 16 -10.09 13.14 6.15
C ARG A 16 -8.67 12.68 5.89
N THR A 17 -7.72 13.49 6.34
CA THR A 17 -6.30 13.18 6.31
C THR A 17 -5.82 13.00 7.74
N TYR A 18 -5.03 11.96 7.98
CA TYR A 18 -4.49 11.63 9.29
C TYR A 18 -2.97 11.71 9.23
N THR A 19 -2.35 12.35 10.24
CA THR A 19 -0.90 12.52 10.29
C THR A 19 -0.28 11.44 11.16
N TYR A 20 0.73 10.77 10.63
CA TYR A 20 1.50 9.73 11.29
C TYR A 20 2.97 10.13 11.40
N ALA A 21 3.64 9.62 12.42
CA ALA A 21 5.07 9.80 12.59
C ALA A 21 5.83 8.66 11.94
N ASN A 22 6.82 9.01 11.13
CA ASN A 22 7.75 8.09 10.52
C ASN A 22 9.12 8.24 11.17
N ASP A 23 9.49 7.26 11.99
CA ASP A 23 10.81 7.16 12.62
C ASP A 23 11.76 6.22 11.84
N GLY A 24 11.28 5.61 10.74
CA GLY A 24 12.00 4.62 9.93
C GLY A 24 12.54 5.18 8.60
N ASP A 25 12.43 4.39 7.54
CA ASP A 25 12.85 4.78 6.19
C ASP A 25 12.01 5.93 5.64
N PRO A 26 12.62 6.92 4.98
CA PRO A 26 11.89 8.06 4.44
C PRO A 26 10.90 7.63 3.36
N VAL A 27 9.71 8.23 3.39
CA VAL A 27 8.62 7.94 2.44
C VAL A 27 8.32 9.15 1.56
N ALA A 28 7.79 8.91 0.36
CA ALA A 28 7.41 9.96 -0.57
C ALA A 28 5.88 10.10 -0.70
N PRO A 29 5.37 11.28 -1.05
CA PRO A 29 3.97 11.43 -1.46
C PRO A 29 3.67 10.56 -2.68
N GLY A 30 2.57 9.80 -2.61
CA GLY A 30 2.20 8.77 -3.59
C GLY A 30 2.43 7.34 -3.09
N ASP A 31 3.35 7.13 -2.15
CA ASP A 31 3.60 5.81 -1.59
C ASP A 31 2.42 5.28 -0.76
N MET A 32 2.42 3.97 -0.55
CA MET A 32 1.50 3.32 0.39
C MET A 32 2.25 2.85 1.63
N VAL A 33 1.72 3.19 2.80
CA VAL A 33 2.31 2.83 4.10
C VAL A 33 1.31 2.05 4.95
N LYS A 34 1.83 1.26 5.89
CA LYS A 34 1.06 0.51 6.87
C LYS A 34 0.99 1.31 8.16
N VAL A 35 -0.22 1.61 8.60
CA VAL A 35 -0.47 2.31 9.87
C VAL A 35 -1.25 1.40 10.82
N PRO A 36 -1.04 1.51 12.15
CA PRO A 36 -1.80 0.73 13.11
C PRO A 36 -3.27 1.18 13.09
N ASP A 37 -4.18 0.22 13.17
CA ASP A 37 -5.61 0.49 13.30
C ASP A 37 -5.93 1.16 14.66
N ARG A 38 -7.16 1.68 14.80
CA ARG A 38 -7.65 2.23 16.07
C ARG A 38 -7.55 1.22 17.23
N SER A 39 -7.81 -0.06 16.98
CA SER A 39 -7.74 -1.11 18.01
C SER A 39 -6.32 -1.60 18.31
N GLY A 40 -5.31 -1.27 17.49
CA GLY A 40 -3.93 -1.72 17.69
C GLY A 40 -3.64 -3.20 17.38
N ASP A 41 -4.67 -4.01 17.14
CA ASP A 41 -4.55 -5.45 16.83
C ASP A 41 -4.29 -5.74 15.34
N GLY A 42 -4.46 -4.71 14.49
CA GLY A 42 -4.30 -4.83 13.05
C GLY A 42 -3.63 -3.62 12.42
N TRP A 43 -3.34 -3.74 11.13
CA TRP A 43 -2.79 -2.66 10.32
C TRP A 43 -3.73 -2.34 9.15
N LYS A 44 -3.65 -1.10 8.68
CA LYS A 44 -4.36 -0.64 7.49
C LYS A 44 -3.37 0.00 6.52
N ARG A 45 -3.67 -0.16 5.23
CA ARG A 45 -2.96 0.52 4.16
C ARG A 45 -3.54 1.92 3.97
N VAL A 46 -2.66 2.91 3.86
CA VAL A 46 -3.02 4.31 3.59
C VAL A 46 -2.09 4.89 2.53
N HIS A 47 -2.61 5.83 1.75
CA HIS A 47 -1.87 6.56 0.73
C HIS A 47 -1.25 7.81 1.33
N VAL A 48 0.03 8.02 1.10
CA VAL A 48 0.74 9.24 1.49
C VAL A 48 0.30 10.37 0.56
N VAL A 49 -0.26 11.43 1.14
CA VAL A 49 -0.72 12.62 0.42
C VAL A 49 0.33 13.73 0.50
N SER A 50 0.93 13.90 1.67
CA SER A 50 1.95 14.92 1.91
C SER A 50 2.89 14.47 3.01
N ILE A 51 4.11 15.00 3.00
CA ILE A 51 5.10 14.84 4.06
C ILE A 51 5.45 16.22 4.61
N SER A 52 5.75 16.28 5.90
CA SER A 52 6.17 17.47 6.64
C SER A 52 7.27 17.10 7.62
N ASP A 53 8.27 17.95 7.78
CA ASP A 53 9.32 17.78 8.79
C ASP A 53 8.98 18.46 10.13
N ASP A 54 7.89 19.24 10.15
CA ASP A 54 7.42 19.96 11.34
C ASP A 54 6.44 19.11 12.16
N ALA A 55 6.69 19.04 13.47
CA ALA A 55 5.91 18.23 14.39
C ALA A 55 4.57 18.89 14.74
N PRO A 56 3.42 18.24 14.46
CA PRO A 56 2.14 18.77 14.87
C PRO A 56 2.00 18.79 16.41
N PRO A 57 1.14 19.67 16.97
CA PRO A 57 0.94 19.79 18.43
C PRO A 57 0.14 18.63 19.05
N PHE A 58 -0.07 17.52 18.32
CA PHE A 58 -0.85 16.36 18.74
C PHE A 58 -0.04 15.08 18.61
N GLU A 59 -0.35 14.09 19.45
CA GLU A 59 0.32 12.79 19.43
C GLU A 59 0.06 12.06 18.11
N CYS A 60 1.14 11.86 17.34
CA CYS A 60 1.10 11.15 16.07
C CYS A 60 1.45 9.68 16.28
N LYS A 61 0.59 8.78 15.79
CA LYS A 61 0.87 7.34 15.80
C LYS A 61 2.03 7.01 14.86
N PRO A 62 2.84 5.98 15.19
CA PRO A 62 3.95 5.59 14.34
C PRO A 62 3.48 4.84 13.08
N ILE A 63 4.24 4.96 11.99
CA ILE A 63 4.11 4.12 10.80
C ILE A 63 4.78 2.77 11.09
N LEU A 64 4.11 1.67 10.75
CA LEU A 64 4.62 0.31 10.96
C LEU A 64 5.62 -0.11 9.87
N GLY A 65 5.51 0.49 8.68
CA GLY A 65 6.42 0.29 7.55
C GLY A 65 5.78 0.60 6.20
N LEU A 66 6.50 0.36 5.11
CA LEU A 66 5.98 0.45 3.75
C LEU A 66 4.97 -0.67 3.48
N ALA A 67 3.88 -0.33 2.80
CA ALA A 67 2.93 -1.30 2.29
C ALA A 67 3.36 -1.74 0.89
N PRO A 68 3.20 -3.03 0.52
CA PRO A 68 3.33 -3.41 -0.88
C PRO A 68 2.33 -2.60 -1.71
N GLN A 69 2.83 -1.87 -2.70
CA GLN A 69 1.99 -1.35 -3.78
C GLN A 69 1.45 -2.57 -4.51
N GLU A 70 0.12 -2.70 -4.57
CA GLU A 70 -0.51 -3.60 -5.55
C GLU A 70 -0.38 -2.92 -6.93
N GLU A 71 0.85 -2.79 -7.43
CA GLU A 71 1.11 -2.60 -8.84
C GLU A 71 1.61 -3.95 -9.35
N ASP A 72 0.90 -4.47 -10.35
CA ASP A 72 1.18 -5.71 -11.08
C ASP A 72 0.81 -7.04 -10.40
N ALA A 73 -0.50 -7.26 -10.19
CA ALA A 73 -1.06 -8.54 -10.62
C ALA A 73 -1.43 -8.36 -12.10
N ALA A 74 -0.44 -8.43 -13.00
CA ALA A 74 -0.72 -8.65 -14.42
C ALA A 74 -1.69 -9.84 -14.51
N PRO A 75 -2.80 -9.73 -15.26
CA PRO A 75 -3.54 -10.93 -15.63
C PRO A 75 -2.63 -11.71 -16.57
N GLU A 76 -1.87 -12.66 -16.03
CA GLU A 76 -1.32 -13.77 -16.82
C GLU A 76 -2.53 -14.54 -17.35
N THR A 77 -3.05 -14.03 -18.47
CA THR A 77 -4.00 -14.73 -19.30
C THR A 77 -3.14 -15.74 -20.05
N GLU A 78 -2.82 -16.85 -19.39
CA GLU A 78 -2.21 -18.00 -20.04
C GLU A 78 -3.23 -18.55 -21.04
N THR A 79 -3.19 -17.95 -22.23
CA THR A 79 -3.88 -18.44 -23.41
C THR A 79 -2.95 -19.47 -24.02
N ALA A 80 -3.02 -20.71 -23.53
CA ALA A 80 -2.61 -21.87 -24.28
C ALA A 80 -3.86 -22.71 -24.52
N ALA A 81 -4.66 -22.27 -25.48
CA ALA A 81 -5.58 -23.16 -26.16
C ALA A 81 -4.72 -24.23 -26.83
N ASP A 82 -4.73 -25.44 -26.28
CA ASP A 82 -4.16 -26.64 -26.88
C ASP A 82 -4.98 -26.96 -28.14
N PRO A 83 -4.45 -26.77 -29.36
CA PRO A 83 -5.15 -27.13 -30.56
C PRO A 83 -4.80 -28.57 -30.94
N LEU A 84 -5.80 -29.44 -30.86
CA LEU A 84 -6.03 -30.56 -31.79
C LEU A 84 -4.92 -31.62 -31.84
N ASP A 85 -5.08 -32.71 -31.08
CA ASP A 85 -4.62 -34.02 -31.52
C ASP A 85 -5.80 -35.00 -31.52
N GLY A 86 -6.60 -34.88 -32.57
CA GLY A 86 -7.49 -35.95 -33.00
C GLY A 86 -6.85 -36.60 -34.21
N ASP A 87 -6.32 -37.81 -34.05
CA ASP A 87 -6.62 -38.99 -34.89
C ASP A 87 -5.82 -40.21 -34.36
N GLU A 88 -6.46 -41.07 -33.57
CA GLU A 88 -6.02 -42.48 -33.52
C GLU A 88 -7.27 -43.37 -33.47
N MET A 89 -7.79 -43.68 -34.65
CA MET A 89 -8.72 -44.80 -34.84
C MET A 89 -7.91 -46.06 -35.18
N PRO A 90 -7.98 -47.15 -34.39
CA PRO A 90 -7.41 -48.42 -34.80
C PRO A 90 -8.33 -49.13 -35.82
N PHE A 91 -7.75 -49.55 -36.95
CA PHE A 91 -8.33 -50.50 -37.91
C PHE A 91 -8.35 -51.93 -37.36
#